data_AF-A0AA90NKA6-F1
#
_entry.id   AF-A0AA90NKA6-F1
#
_cell.length_a   1.000
_cell.length_b   1.000
_cell.length_c   1.000
_cell.angle_alpha   90.00
_cell.angle_beta   90.00
_cell.angle_gamma   90.00
#
_symmetry.space_group_name_H-M   'P 1'
#
loop_
_entity.id
_entity.type
_entity.pdbx_description
1 polymer ?
#
loop_
_entity_poly.entity_id
_entity_poly.type
_entity_poly.pdbx_seq_one_letter_code
_entity_poly.pdbx_strand_id
1 'polypeptide(L)'
;MHVSGVPLYIAVRRTLKGLLIVVATKNPDSIIDDYCKRWSIETMFGNLKSRGFDLESTQMTNLERMDKLIGLLTIAVVWCLLVGLWCYGNANQFR
;
A
#
# COMPACT_ATOMS: atom_id res chain seq x y z
N MET A 1 -9.13 -15.92 -18.76
CA MET A 1 -10.43 -16.62 -18.51
C MET A 1 -11.53 -15.59 -18.67
N HIS A 2 -12.67 -15.89 -19.28
CA HIS A 2 -13.76 -14.93 -19.40
C HIS A 2 -14.88 -15.32 -18.43
N VAL A 3 -15.31 -14.38 -17.58
CA VAL A 3 -16.45 -14.57 -16.67
C VAL A 3 -17.46 -13.48 -17.00
N SER A 4 -18.68 -13.88 -17.38
CA SER A 4 -19.76 -12.95 -17.77
C SER A 4 -19.35 -11.93 -18.85
N GLY A 5 -18.55 -12.35 -19.83
CA GLY A 5 -18.06 -11.49 -20.91
C GLY A 5 -16.90 -10.57 -20.56
N VAL A 6 -16.42 -10.58 -19.32
CA VAL A 6 -15.27 -9.77 -18.88
C VAL A 6 -13.99 -10.64 -18.89
N PRO A 7 -12.90 -10.20 -19.56
CA PRO A 7 -11.62 -10.88 -19.47
C PRO A 7 -11.05 -10.75 -18.06
N LEU A 8 -10.76 -11.89 -17.44
CA LEU A 8 -10.08 -12.01 -16.16
C LEU A 8 -8.71 -12.65 -16.35
N TYR A 9 -7.75 -12.03 -15.67
CA TYR A 9 -6.37 -12.47 -15.54
C TYR A 9 -6.14 -12.89 -14.09
N ILE A 10 -5.58 -14.09 -13.90
CA ILE A 10 -5.35 -14.66 -12.57
C ILE A 10 -3.86 -14.93 -12.45
N ALA A 11 -3.26 -14.42 -11.38
CA ALA A 11 -1.88 -14.74 -11.02
C ALA A 11 -1.85 -15.39 -9.64
N VAL A 12 -1.02 -16.42 -9.50
CA VAL A 12 -0.86 -17.15 -8.24
C VAL A 12 0.61 -17.17 -7.86
N ARG A 13 0.92 -16.84 -6.61
CA ARG A 13 2.27 -16.90 -6.06
C ARG A 13 2.25 -17.61 -4.71
N ARG A 14 3.18 -18.54 -4.49
CA ARG A 14 3.37 -19.16 -3.17
C ARG A 14 4.22 -18.23 -2.31
N THR A 15 3.72 -17.89 -1.13
CA THR A 15 4.38 -17.05 -0.12
C THR A 15 4.63 -17.89 1.13
N LEU A 16 5.52 -17.42 2.02
CA LEU A 16 5.79 -18.04 3.33
C LEU A 16 4.53 -18.16 4.21
N LYS A 17 3.51 -17.31 3.98
CA LYS A 17 2.23 -17.29 4.71
C LYS A 17 1.12 -18.09 4.05
N GLY A 18 1.36 -18.71 2.88
CA GLY A 18 0.35 -19.45 2.12
C GLY A 18 0.30 -19.06 0.65
N LEU A 19 -0.84 -19.32 0.01
CA LEU A 19 -1.06 -19.05 -1.41
C LEU A 19 -1.62 -17.63 -1.60
N LEU A 20 -0.96 -16.80 -2.40
CA LEU A 20 -1.46 -15.51 -2.84
C LEU A 20 -2.13 -15.68 -4.21
N ILE A 21 -3.41 -15.34 -4.31
CA ILE A 21 -4.18 -15.34 -5.56
C ILE A 21 -4.58 -13.90 -5.87
N VAL A 22 -4.22 -13.41 -7.05
CA VAL A 22 -4.56 -12.06 -7.54
C VAL A 22 -5.43 -12.21 -8.78
N VAL A 23 -6.56 -11.50 -8.81
CA VAL A 23 -7.50 -11.48 -9.94
C VAL A 23 -7.60 -10.05 -10.47
N ALA A 24 -7.36 -9.87 -11.76
CA ALA A 24 -7.39 -8.57 -12.43
C ALA A 24 -8.30 -8.61 -13.67
N THR A 25 -9.03 -7.52 -13.92
CA THR A 25 -9.91 -7.33 -15.08
C THR A 25 -9.25 -6.58 -16.23
N LYS A 26 -8.14 -5.90 -15.95
CA LYS A 26 -7.31 -5.18 -16.93
C LYS A 26 -6.04 -5.99 -17.14
N ASN A 27 -5.57 -6.07 -18.39
CA ASN A 27 -4.35 -6.82 -18.75
C ASN A 27 -3.10 -6.13 -18.19
N PRO A 28 -2.37 -6.72 -17.24
CA PRO A 28 -1.13 -6.13 -16.75
C PRO A 28 0.04 -6.95 -17.26
N ASP A 29 1.06 -6.25 -17.77
CA ASP A 29 2.37 -6.84 -18.09
C ASP A 29 2.96 -7.58 -16.87
N SER A 30 2.60 -7.14 -15.65
CA SER A 30 3.07 -7.70 -14.37
C SER A 30 2.03 -7.61 -13.23
N ILE A 31 0.96 -8.44 -13.27
CA ILE A 31 -0.13 -8.50 -12.25
C ILE A 31 0.38 -8.49 -10.80
N ILE A 32 1.41 -9.28 -10.53
CA ILE A 32 1.95 -9.46 -9.17
C ILE A 32 2.72 -8.21 -8.72
N ASP A 33 3.44 -7.55 -9.63
CA ASP A 33 4.19 -6.33 -9.34
C ASP A 33 3.24 -5.16 -9.07
N ASP A 34 2.21 -5.01 -9.91
CA ASP A 34 1.15 -4.02 -9.69
C ASP A 34 0.42 -4.28 -8.38
N TYR A 35 0.14 -5.53 -8.04
CA TYR A 35 -0.45 -5.87 -6.75
C TYR A 35 0.51 -5.57 -5.58
N CYS A 36 1.83 -5.72 -5.77
CA CYS A 36 2.83 -5.39 -4.75
C CYS A 36 2.79 -3.90 -4.37
N LYS A 37 2.51 -3.00 -5.32
CA LYS A 37 2.39 -1.56 -5.06
C LYS A 37 1.31 -1.24 -4.01
N ARG A 38 0.25 -2.04 -3.92
CA ARG A 38 -0.81 -1.91 -2.90
C ARG A 38 -0.28 -2.10 -1.48
N TRP A 39 0.72 -2.96 -1.29
CA TRP A 39 1.31 -3.24 0.03
C TRP A 39 1.92 -1.99 0.68
N SER A 40 2.40 -1.04 -0.13
CA SER A 40 2.91 0.25 0.37
C SER A 40 1.83 1.01 1.16
N ILE A 41 0.61 1.04 0.63
CA ILE A 41 -0.53 1.72 1.27
C ILE A 41 -0.98 0.97 2.53
N GLU A 42 -0.98 -0.37 2.51
CA GLU A 42 -1.30 -1.18 3.70
C GLU A 42 -0.28 -0.98 4.83
N THR A 43 1.01 -0.86 4.47
CA THR A 43 2.07 -0.57 5.44
C THR A 43 1.92 0.83 6.02
N MET A 44 1.59 1.82 5.18
CA MET A 44 1.28 3.17 5.64
C MET A 44 0.12 3.14 6.64
N PHE A 45 -1.04 2.59 6.27
CA PHE A 45 -2.20 2.51 7.18
C PHE A 45 -1.92 1.70 8.46
N GLY A 46 -1.14 0.62 8.37
CA GLY A 46 -0.72 -0.14 9.54
C GLY A 46 0.11 0.68 10.53
N ASN A 47 1.05 1.50 10.02
CA ASN A 47 1.85 2.41 10.84
C ASN A 47 0.99 3.52 11.46
N LEU A 48 -0.05 3.98 10.76
CA LEU A 48 -0.97 4.97 11.31
C LEU A 48 -1.84 4.40 12.43
N LYS A 49 -2.34 3.17 12.25
CA LYS A 49 -3.36 2.64 13.15
C LYS A 49 -2.79 2.04 14.44
N SER A 50 -1.74 1.23 14.37
CA SER A 50 -1.28 0.46 15.55
C SER A 50 0.23 0.21 15.62
N ARG A 51 0.98 0.38 14.52
CA ARG A 51 2.44 0.09 14.48
C ARG A 51 3.34 1.32 14.64
N GLY A 52 2.78 2.52 14.74
CA GLY A 52 3.54 3.76 14.81
C GLY A 52 2.83 4.88 15.55
N PHE A 53 1.84 5.51 14.90
CA PHE A 53 1.17 6.69 15.45
C PHE A 53 0.07 6.35 16.47
N ASP A 54 -0.39 5.10 16.46
CA ASP A 54 -1.41 4.55 17.36
C ASP A 54 -2.63 5.46 17.54
N LEU A 55 -3.29 5.74 16.41
CA LEU A 55 -4.49 6.58 16.36
C LEU A 55 -5.65 6.01 17.20
N GLU A 56 -5.61 4.70 17.51
CA GLU A 56 -6.63 4.03 18.31
C GLU A 56 -6.45 4.32 19.82
N SER A 57 -5.21 4.35 20.33
CA SER A 57 -4.92 4.70 21.73
C SER A 57 -5.12 6.17 22.05
N THR A 58 -5.01 7.07 21.07
CA THR A 58 -5.24 8.51 21.30
C THR A 58 -6.70 8.87 21.60
N GLN A 59 -7.64 7.90 21.48
CA GLN A 59 -9.08 8.06 21.75
C GLN A 59 -9.66 9.39 21.24
N MET A 60 -9.16 9.85 20.09
CA MET A 60 -9.39 11.23 19.65
C MET A 60 -10.79 11.34 19.03
N THR A 61 -11.77 11.75 19.83
CA THR A 61 -13.20 11.80 19.43
C THR A 61 -13.56 13.02 18.58
N ASN A 62 -12.63 13.98 18.42
CA ASN A 62 -12.88 15.23 17.71
C ASN A 62 -12.38 15.16 16.26
N LEU A 63 -13.32 15.16 15.31
CA LEU A 63 -13.08 15.06 13.87
C LEU A 63 -12.17 16.17 13.32
N GLU A 64 -12.27 17.40 13.83
CA GLU A 64 -11.46 18.52 13.33
C GLU A 64 -9.96 18.35 13.67
N ARG A 65 -9.67 17.72 14.81
CA ARG A 65 -8.29 17.42 15.22
C ARG A 65 -7.73 16.26 14.41
N MET A 66 -8.57 15.27 14.09
CA MET A 66 -8.18 14.16 13.22
C MET A 66 -7.82 14.64 11.81
N ASP A 67 -8.63 15.53 11.23
CA ASP A 67 -8.36 16.09 9.90
C ASP A 67 -6.99 16.79 9.83
N LYS A 68 -6.71 17.66 10.80
CA LYS A 68 -5.41 18.35 10.92
C LYS A 68 -4.24 17.37 11.08
N LEU A 69 -4.44 16.32 11.88
CA LEU A 69 -3.42 15.30 12.13
C LEU A 69 -3.12 14.48 10.87
N ILE A 70 -4.16 14.02 10.16
CA ILE A 70 -4.01 13.29 8.90
C ILE A 70 -3.35 14.17 7.83
N GLY A 71 -3.69 15.46 7.78
CA GLY A 71 -3.00 16.43 6.91
C GLY A 71 -1.51 16.53 7.19
N LEU A 72 -1.12 16.74 8.46
CA LEU A 72 0.29 16.81 8.87
C LEU A 72 1.05 15.52 8.57
N LEU A 73 0.42 14.39 8.84
CA LEU A 73 0.97 13.06 8.66
C LEU A 73 1.15 12.71 7.18
N THR A 74 0.23 13.17 6.31
CA THR A 74 0.36 13.05 4.86
C THR A 74 1.60 13.80 4.37
N ILE A 75 1.83 15.03 4.85
CA ILE A 75 3.01 15.82 4.50
C ILE A 75 4.29 15.10 4.97
N ALA A 76 4.30 14.59 6.20
CA ALA A 76 5.44 13.86 6.74
C ALA A 76 5.75 12.59 5.92
N VAL A 77 4.74 11.82 5.52
CA VAL A 77 4.91 10.62 4.70
C VAL A 77 5.45 10.96 3.32
N VAL A 78 4.91 12.00 2.66
CA VAL A 78 5.44 12.47 1.36
C VAL A 78 6.92 12.86 1.50
N TRP A 79 7.28 13.55 2.59
CA TRP A 79 8.67 13.92 2.84
C TRP A 79 9.57 12.70 3.03
N CYS A 80 9.16 11.72 3.83
CA CYS A 80 9.91 10.46 3.99
C CYS A 80 10.06 9.71 2.66
N LEU A 81 9.04 9.69 1.80
CA LEU A 81 9.12 9.07 0.48
C LEU A 81 10.08 9.81 -0.45
N LEU A 82 10.06 11.14 -0.45
CA LEU A 82 10.99 11.96 -1.23
C LEU A 82 12.43 11.79 -0.77
N VAL A 83 12.68 11.82 0.54
CA VAL A 83 14.01 11.60 1.12
C VAL A 83 14.48 10.16 0.84
N GLY A 84 13.59 9.18 0.97
CA GLY A 84 13.86 7.79 0.61
C GLY A 84 14.25 7.67 -0.86
N LEU A 85 13.49 8.27 -1.76
CA LEU A 85 13.80 8.27 -3.19
C LEU A 85 15.11 9.01 -3.50
N TRP A 86 15.42 10.10 -2.79
CA TRP A 86 16.65 10.84 -2.98
C TRP A 86 17.87 10.06 -2.49
N CYS A 87 17.79 9.47 -1.30
CA CYS A 87 18.87 8.66 -0.71
C CYS A 87 19.10 7.35 -1.47
N TYR A 88 18.02 6.75 -1.98
CA TYR A 88 18.03 5.46 -2.67
C TYR A 88 17.84 5.57 -4.19
N GLY A 89 18.05 6.76 -4.77
CA GLY A 89 17.69 7.17 -6.15
C GLY A 89 18.27 6.37 -7.32
N ASN A 90 18.80 5.17 -7.07
CA ASN A 90 19.06 4.13 -8.06
C ASN A 90 18.21 2.88 -7.73
N ALA A 91 16.88 3.00 -7.89
CA ALA A 91 15.90 1.95 -7.60
C ALA A 91 15.89 0.78 -8.62
N ASN A 92 17.06 0.26 -9.01
CA ASN A 92 17.21 -1.00 -9.76
C ASN A 92 17.50 -2.21 -8.84
N GLN A 93 17.43 -2.05 -7.51
CA GLN A 93 17.92 -3.04 -6.54
C GLN A 93 16.83 -3.65 -5.62
N PHE A 94 15.55 -3.34 -5.82
CA PHE A 94 14.45 -3.95 -5.05
C PHE A 94 13.56 -4.88 -5.88
N ARG A 95 14.16 -5.60 -6.84
CA ARG A 95 13.51 -6.68 -7.59
C ARG A 95 13.65 -8.02 -6.88
#